data_AF-A0A388TC92-F1
#
_entry.id   AF-A0A388TC92-F1
#
_cell.length_a   1.000
_cell.length_b   1.000
_cell.length_c   1.000
_cell.angle_alpha   90.00
_cell.angle_beta   90.00
_cell.angle_gamma   90.00
#
_symmetry.space_group_name_H-M   'P 1'
#
loop_
_entity.id
_entity.type
_entity.pdbx_description
1 polymer ?
#
loop_
_entity_poly.entity_id
_entity_poly.type
_entity_poly.pdbx_seq_one_letter_code
_entity_poly.pdbx_strand_id
1 'polypeptide(L)'
;MPVAAPQLKDSYWQLIEDQLIQQFYDKFFKQLFAIVNTPLEKINSKNDLIAAINSGRIVWNGKYYRGQLNSRISAELRKIAAWDRRAKAFRGAPPTWLLGQITIAASNSDKMLAALTRAVRELDIPKIVDEIADNIDYIPTARNISTDVSEGLGIVPEYNSDLVRQRINKDFATRIDRSIKNFSENQTTRLRNLVEKMATGSLDRRHLRQTIQDEFNVSKTRAKFIARQETNLFFSEQRDAQAQKSGRKYYLWKATDFSDRTRAFHKALDSRASHQIYDITNPPLDTIDGQHHNPGTNYNCRCSAIFLNDGEVEEYLKRGYKIAFGPKTTPKK
;
A
#
# COMPACT_ATOMS: atom_id res chain seq x y z
N MET A 1 -32.05 25.21 -4.80
CA MET A 1 -31.40 24.79 -3.54
C MET A 1 -30.76 23.44 -3.80
N PRO A 2 -29.42 23.29 -3.74
CA PRO A 2 -28.78 22.03 -4.04
C PRO A 2 -28.93 21.09 -2.84
N VAL A 3 -29.50 19.90 -3.09
CA VAL A 3 -29.65 18.83 -2.11
C VAL A 3 -28.27 18.26 -1.84
N ALA A 4 -27.79 18.37 -0.60
CA ALA A 4 -26.52 17.79 -0.17
C ALA A 4 -26.56 16.27 -0.42
N ALA A 5 -25.52 15.72 -1.06
CA ALA A 5 -25.35 14.28 -1.13
C ALA A 5 -25.35 13.72 0.30
N PRO A 6 -26.17 12.71 0.61
CA PRO A 6 -26.33 12.24 1.98
C PRO A 6 -24.98 11.71 2.47
N GLN A 7 -24.42 12.34 3.50
CA GLN A 7 -23.29 11.77 4.22
C GLN A 7 -23.79 10.47 4.87
N LEU A 8 -23.20 9.35 4.47
CA LEU A 8 -23.46 8.06 5.10
C LEU A 8 -23.03 8.16 6.57
N LYS A 9 -23.95 7.86 7.49
CA LYS A 9 -23.66 7.73 8.92
C LYS A 9 -22.57 6.69 9.17
N ASP A 10 -21.77 6.84 10.22
CA ASP A 10 -20.70 5.90 10.61
C ASP A 10 -21.15 4.43 10.71
N SER A 11 -22.43 4.18 11.01
CA SER A 11 -23.03 2.85 11.02
C SER A 11 -23.02 2.15 9.66
N TYR A 12 -23.02 2.88 8.55
CA TYR A 12 -22.95 2.30 7.20
C TYR A 12 -21.53 1.87 6.84
N TRP A 13 -20.50 2.56 7.37
CA TRP A 13 -19.11 2.16 7.20
C TRP A 13 -18.82 0.83 7.90
N GLN A 14 -19.36 0.64 9.10
CA GLN A 14 -19.24 -0.63 9.83
C GLN A 14 -19.89 -1.79 9.07
N LEU A 15 -21.07 -1.58 8.47
CA LEU A 15 -21.74 -2.62 7.67
C LEU A 15 -20.93 -3.00 6.42
N ILE A 16 -20.33 -2.01 5.74
CA ILE A 16 -19.47 -2.25 4.56
C ILE A 16 -18.18 -2.96 4.99
N GLU A 17 -17.57 -2.54 6.09
CA GLU A 17 -16.36 -3.15 6.65
C GLU A 17 -16.62 -4.60 7.06
N ASP A 18 -17.72 -4.87 7.75
CA ASP A 18 -18.13 -6.22 8.14
C ASP A 18 -18.40 -7.12 6.92
N GLN A 19 -19.07 -6.59 5.88
CA GLN A 19 -19.30 -7.32 4.63
C GLN A 19 -18.01 -7.61 3.88
N LEU A 20 -17.09 -6.64 3.81
CA LEU A 20 -15.77 -6.83 3.21
C LEU A 20 -14.99 -7.90 3.95
N ILE A 21 -14.93 -7.82 5.29
CA ILE A 21 -14.26 -8.80 6.13
C ILE A 21 -14.86 -10.19 5.93
N GLN A 22 -16.19 -10.32 5.85
CA GLN A 22 -16.85 -11.60 5.57
C GLN A 22 -16.52 -12.15 4.18
N GLN A 23 -16.55 -11.31 3.15
CA GLN A 23 -16.22 -11.73 1.78
C GLN A 23 -14.75 -12.16 1.64
N PHE A 24 -13.82 -11.41 2.24
CA PHE A 24 -12.42 -11.82 2.34
C PHE A 24 -12.27 -13.11 3.15
N TYR A 25 -13.02 -13.24 4.25
CA TYR A 25 -13.00 -14.46 5.04
C TYR A 25 -13.47 -15.66 4.22
N ASP A 26 -14.64 -15.60 3.59
CA ASP A 26 -15.21 -16.72 2.85
C ASP A 26 -14.45 -17.09 1.58
N LYS A 27 -13.99 -16.09 0.81
CA LYS A 27 -13.35 -16.32 -0.48
C LYS A 27 -11.84 -16.57 -0.38
N PHE A 28 -11.17 -15.99 0.62
CA PHE A 28 -9.72 -16.07 0.78
C PHE A 28 -9.31 -16.87 2.02
N PHE A 29 -9.69 -16.41 3.22
CA PHE A 29 -9.16 -17.00 4.46
C PHE A 29 -9.73 -18.37 4.79
N LYS A 30 -10.97 -18.68 4.43
CA LYS A 30 -11.64 -19.95 4.73
C LYS A 30 -10.96 -21.15 4.08
N GLN A 31 -10.47 -21.00 2.86
CA GLN A 31 -9.71 -22.04 2.17
C GLN A 31 -8.37 -22.29 2.86
N LEU A 32 -7.68 -21.22 3.26
CA LEU A 32 -6.43 -21.31 4.01
C LEU A 32 -6.65 -21.91 5.41
N PHE A 33 -7.70 -21.51 6.11
CA PHE A 33 -8.06 -22.07 7.41
C PHE A 33 -8.51 -23.51 7.31
N ALA A 34 -9.16 -23.95 6.23
CA ALA A 34 -9.47 -25.35 6.02
C ALA A 34 -8.18 -26.19 5.92
N ILE A 35 -7.14 -25.68 5.25
CA ILE A 35 -5.83 -26.36 5.17
C ILE A 35 -5.15 -26.42 6.53
N VAL A 36 -5.16 -25.32 7.30
CA VAL A 36 -4.54 -25.25 8.63
C VAL A 36 -5.29 -26.09 9.68
N ASN A 37 -6.62 -26.13 9.61
CA ASN A 37 -7.47 -26.85 10.55
C ASN A 37 -7.71 -28.31 10.16
N THR A 38 -7.25 -28.76 8.99
CA THR A 38 -7.29 -30.19 8.64
C THR A 38 -6.33 -30.93 9.57
N PRO A 39 -6.81 -31.80 10.48
CA PRO A 39 -5.93 -32.48 11.41
C PRO A 39 -5.04 -33.44 10.63
N LEU A 40 -3.75 -33.12 10.54
CA LEU A 40 -2.72 -34.03 10.05
C LEU A 40 -2.54 -35.12 11.10
N GLU A 41 -3.29 -36.21 10.93
CA GLU A 41 -3.33 -37.41 11.78
C GLU A 41 -3.51 -37.16 13.29
N LYS A 42 -4.71 -37.45 13.81
CA LYS A 42 -4.94 -37.45 15.27
C LYS A 42 -4.20 -38.62 15.92
N ILE A 43 -2.95 -38.39 16.31
CA ILE A 43 -2.23 -39.31 17.19
C ILE A 43 -2.64 -39.00 18.62
N ASN A 44 -3.43 -39.88 19.24
CA ASN A 44 -3.78 -39.78 20.65
C ASN A 44 -2.51 -39.84 21.51
N SER A 45 -2.10 -38.71 22.09
CA SER A 45 -0.93 -38.65 22.97
C SER A 45 -1.37 -38.63 24.44
N LYS A 46 -0.93 -39.63 25.23
CA LYS A 46 -1.06 -39.62 26.70
C LYS A 46 -0.09 -38.63 27.39
N ASN A 47 0.82 -38.01 26.64
CA ASN A 47 1.89 -37.14 27.13
C ASN A 47 1.76 -35.73 26.54
N ASP A 48 1.69 -34.72 27.40
CA ASP A 48 1.55 -33.29 27.04
C ASP A 48 2.68 -32.76 26.16
N LEU A 49 3.90 -33.28 26.30
CA LEU A 49 5.04 -32.90 25.46
C LEU A 49 4.91 -33.43 24.03
N ILE A 50 4.46 -34.69 23.88
CA ILE A 50 4.21 -35.29 22.56
C ILE A 50 3.06 -34.54 21.88
N ALA A 51 1.99 -34.24 22.62
CA ALA A 51 0.88 -33.42 22.13
C ALA A 51 1.35 -32.06 21.63
N ALA A 52 2.26 -31.42 22.37
CA ALA A 52 2.78 -30.10 22.04
C ALA A 52 3.72 -30.12 20.82
N ILE A 53 4.48 -31.20 20.62
CA ILE A 53 5.34 -31.38 19.44
C ILE A 53 4.48 -31.66 18.20
N ASN A 54 3.51 -32.57 18.30
CA ASN A 54 2.64 -32.91 17.18
C ASN A 54 1.76 -31.73 16.76
N SER A 55 1.37 -30.85 17.69
CA SER A 55 0.64 -29.63 17.39
C SER A 55 1.53 -28.45 16.96
N GLY A 56 2.85 -28.63 16.86
CA GLY A 56 3.80 -27.55 16.55
C GLY A 56 3.96 -26.47 17.64
N ARG A 57 3.37 -26.66 18.83
CA ARG A 57 3.54 -25.73 19.98
C ARG A 57 4.95 -25.77 20.53
N ILE A 58 5.66 -26.87 20.35
CA ILE A 58 7.08 -27.03 20.69
C ILE A 58 7.81 -27.61 19.48
N VAL A 59 8.91 -26.97 19.09
CA VAL A 59 9.76 -27.37 17.96
C VAL A 59 11.19 -27.54 18.45
N TRP A 60 11.87 -28.57 17.94
CA TRP A 60 13.30 -28.78 18.17
C TRP A 60 14.11 -28.37 16.93
N ASN A 61 15.10 -27.50 17.11
CA ASN A 61 15.84 -26.89 16.00
C ASN A 61 17.31 -27.37 15.89
N GLY A 62 17.59 -28.62 16.25
CA GLY A 62 18.95 -29.15 16.28
C GLY A 62 19.69 -28.97 17.61
N LYS A 63 19.26 -28.01 18.45
CA LYS A 63 19.94 -27.69 19.71
C LYS A 63 19.00 -27.34 20.86
N TYR A 64 17.88 -26.69 20.55
CA TYR A 64 16.93 -26.20 21.55
C TYR A 64 15.50 -26.65 21.23
N TYR A 65 14.74 -26.92 22.29
CA TYR A 65 13.28 -26.94 22.26
C TYR A 65 12.76 -25.53 22.51
N ARG A 66 11.92 -25.04 21.58
CA ARG A 66 11.35 -23.70 21.62
C ARG A 66 9.85 -23.73 21.32
N GLY A 67 9.13 -22.74 21.82
CA GLY A 67 7.71 -22.55 21.54
C GLY A 67 6.92 -22.15 22.79
N GLN A 68 5.65 -22.55 22.85
CA GLN A 68 4.73 -22.23 23.94
C GLN A 68 4.92 -23.20 25.11
N LEU A 69 5.70 -22.75 26.10
CA LEU A 69 5.96 -23.52 27.31
C LEU A 69 4.88 -23.26 28.36
N ASN A 70 4.29 -24.33 28.89
CA ASN A 70 3.48 -24.29 30.11
C ASN A 70 4.17 -25.09 31.24
N SER A 71 3.61 -25.09 32.43
CA SER A 71 4.20 -25.75 33.61
C SER A 71 4.40 -27.27 33.41
N ARG A 72 3.44 -27.95 32.77
CA ARG A 72 3.49 -29.41 32.50
C ARG A 72 4.53 -29.77 31.44
N ILE A 73 4.53 -29.07 30.30
CA ILE A 73 5.52 -29.22 29.23
C ILE A 73 6.92 -28.93 29.76
N SER A 74 7.08 -27.88 30.57
CA SER A 74 8.37 -27.55 31.18
C SER A 74 8.84 -28.62 32.16
N ALA A 75 7.92 -29.26 32.90
CA ALA A 75 8.26 -30.36 33.80
C ALA A 75 8.74 -31.60 33.03
N GLU A 76 8.11 -31.94 31.91
CA GLU A 76 8.54 -33.03 31.04
C GLU A 76 9.88 -32.72 30.35
N LEU A 77 10.06 -31.49 29.84
CA LEU A 77 11.31 -31.08 29.21
C LEU A 77 12.49 -31.08 30.18
N ARG A 78 12.30 -30.75 31.45
CA ARG A 78 13.35 -30.82 32.47
C ARG A 78 13.91 -32.23 32.68
N LYS A 79 13.14 -33.28 32.38
CA LYS A 79 13.61 -34.68 32.49
C LYS A 79 14.61 -35.05 31.39
N ILE A 80 14.61 -34.33 30.27
CA ILE A 80 15.38 -34.68 29.07
C ILE A 80 16.30 -33.56 28.55
N ALA A 81 16.15 -32.33 29.06
CA ALA A 81 16.86 -31.15 28.59
C ALA A 81 17.09 -30.13 29.73
N ALA A 82 18.16 -29.34 29.62
CA ALA A 82 18.51 -28.32 30.59
C ALA A 82 17.99 -26.94 30.17
N TRP A 83 17.49 -26.15 31.10
CA TRP A 83 17.08 -24.77 30.80
C TRP A 83 18.29 -23.86 30.56
N ASP A 84 18.36 -23.26 29.38
CA ASP A 84 19.34 -22.22 29.05
C ASP A 84 18.73 -20.84 29.29
N ARG A 85 19.22 -20.15 30.34
CA ARG A 85 18.74 -18.81 30.72
C ARG A 85 19.01 -17.75 29.66
N ARG A 86 20.10 -17.86 28.89
CA ARG A 86 20.48 -16.88 27.87
C ARG A 86 19.61 -17.05 26.63
N ALA A 87 19.39 -18.29 26.21
CA ALA A 87 18.54 -18.60 25.07
C ALA A 87 17.03 -18.61 25.39
N LYS A 88 16.66 -18.54 26.68
CA LYS A 88 15.29 -18.70 27.20
C LYS A 88 14.59 -19.94 26.61
N ALA A 89 15.31 -21.05 26.55
CA ALA A 89 14.88 -22.28 25.88
C ALA A 89 15.49 -23.51 26.55
N PHE A 90 14.89 -24.68 26.34
CA PHE A 90 15.45 -25.94 26.80
C PHE A 90 16.50 -26.44 25.81
N ARG A 91 17.72 -26.69 26.27
CA ARG A 91 18.84 -27.22 25.48
C ARG A 91 19.02 -28.70 25.76
N GLY A 92 19.00 -29.52 24.72
CA GLY A 92 19.18 -30.97 24.84
C GLY A 92 18.92 -31.69 23.53
N ALA A 93 19.54 -32.86 23.37
CA ALA A 93 19.23 -33.76 22.26
C ALA A 93 17.93 -34.54 22.55
N PRO A 94 17.12 -34.89 21.54
CA PRO A 94 15.93 -35.68 21.75
C PRO A 94 16.27 -37.13 22.06
N PRO A 95 15.62 -37.74 23.07
CA PRO A 95 15.74 -39.16 23.32
C PRO A 95 15.09 -39.96 22.18
N THR A 96 15.50 -41.21 21.99
CA THR A 96 15.12 -42.06 20.85
C THR A 96 13.60 -42.17 20.66
N TRP A 97 12.84 -42.27 21.75
CA TRP A 97 11.38 -42.38 21.71
C TRP A 97 10.68 -41.10 21.22
N LEU A 98 11.35 -39.95 21.26
CA LEU A 98 10.80 -38.65 20.86
C LEU A 98 11.20 -38.26 19.44
N LEU A 99 12.33 -38.78 18.93
CA LEU A 99 12.85 -38.45 17.60
C LEU A 99 11.83 -38.72 16.48
N GLY A 100 11.17 -39.89 16.50
CA GLY A 100 10.17 -40.22 15.49
C GLY A 100 9.00 -39.22 15.45
N GLN A 101 8.54 -38.74 16.60
CA GLN A 101 7.46 -37.75 16.68
C GLN A 101 7.91 -36.37 16.18
N ILE A 102 9.15 -35.96 16.49
CA ILE A 102 9.73 -34.71 15.97
C ILE A 102 9.83 -34.77 14.44
N THR A 103 10.27 -35.89 13.87
CA THR A 103 10.37 -36.07 12.42
C THR A 103 9.01 -36.04 11.75
N ILE A 104 8.00 -36.69 12.33
CA ILE A 104 6.61 -36.68 11.83
C ILE A 104 6.04 -35.25 11.89
N ALA A 105 6.20 -34.55 13.01
CA ALA A 105 5.73 -33.17 13.18
C ALA A 105 6.40 -32.19 12.20
N ALA A 106 7.70 -32.36 11.93
CA ALA A 106 8.41 -31.58 10.93
C ALA A 106 7.89 -31.87 9.51
N SER A 107 7.73 -33.14 9.14
CA SER A 107 7.18 -33.54 7.84
C SER A 107 5.75 -33.02 7.63
N ASN A 108 4.91 -33.06 8.66
CA ASN A 108 3.56 -32.52 8.62
C ASN A 108 3.56 -31.00 8.45
N SER A 109 4.49 -30.31 9.10
CA SER A 109 4.67 -28.86 8.95
C SER A 109 5.12 -28.49 7.53
N ASP A 110 6.02 -29.28 6.93
CA ASP A 110 6.47 -29.10 5.54
C ASP A 110 5.35 -29.36 4.53
N LYS A 111 4.57 -30.43 4.74
CA LYS A 111 3.37 -30.71 3.92
C LYS A 111 2.34 -29.60 4.01
N MET A 112 2.11 -29.06 5.21
CA MET A 112 1.18 -27.94 5.41
C MET A 112 1.69 -26.67 4.73
N LEU A 113 2.98 -26.38 4.84
CA LEU A 113 3.60 -25.24 4.16
C LEU A 113 3.51 -25.38 2.63
N ALA A 114 3.74 -26.58 2.09
CA ALA A 114 3.60 -26.85 0.67
C ALA A 114 2.15 -26.69 0.20
N ALA A 115 1.18 -27.20 0.97
CA ALA A 115 -0.25 -27.04 0.69
C ALA A 115 -0.68 -25.57 0.72
N LEU A 116 -0.23 -24.81 1.72
CA LEU A 116 -0.49 -23.36 1.81
C LEU A 116 0.16 -22.61 0.66
N THR A 117 1.41 -22.91 0.33
CA THR A 117 2.13 -22.27 -0.78
C THR A 117 1.44 -22.55 -2.12
N ARG A 118 0.93 -23.77 -2.30
CA ARG A 118 0.17 -24.15 -3.49
C ARG A 118 -1.18 -23.41 -3.55
N ALA A 119 -1.94 -23.41 -2.45
CA ALA A 119 -3.21 -22.70 -2.38
C ALA A 119 -3.03 -21.21 -2.66
N VAL A 120 -2.02 -20.55 -2.08
CA VAL A 120 -1.73 -19.12 -2.34
C VAL A 120 -1.36 -18.86 -3.80
N ARG A 121 -0.68 -19.79 -4.48
CA ARG A 121 -0.33 -19.64 -5.90
C ARG A 121 -1.51 -19.88 -6.85
N GLU A 122 -2.41 -20.79 -6.48
CA GLU A 122 -3.62 -21.10 -7.26
C GLU A 122 -4.73 -20.06 -7.04
N LEU A 123 -4.62 -19.22 -6.00
CA LEU A 123 -5.50 -18.09 -5.78
C LEU A 123 -5.20 -16.98 -6.80
N ASP A 124 -6.10 -16.80 -7.75
CA ASP A 124 -6.16 -15.63 -8.63
C ASP A 124 -6.71 -14.44 -7.83
N ILE A 125 -5.82 -13.81 -7.05
CA ILE A 125 -6.15 -12.66 -6.20
C ILE A 125 -6.82 -11.53 -7.00
N PRO A 126 -6.33 -11.15 -8.21
CA PRO A 126 -7.04 -10.18 -9.04
C PRO A 126 -8.51 -10.53 -9.27
N LYS A 127 -8.79 -11.76 -9.69
CA LYS A 127 -10.16 -12.21 -9.94
C LYS A 127 -11.03 -12.21 -8.68
N ILE A 128 -10.48 -12.64 -7.54
CA ILE A 128 -11.20 -12.62 -6.26
C ILE A 128 -11.54 -11.19 -5.84
N VAL A 129 -10.61 -10.24 -6.04
CA VAL A 129 -10.83 -8.82 -5.74
C VAL A 129 -11.90 -8.24 -6.67
N ASP A 130 -11.87 -8.58 -7.96
CA ASP A 130 -12.90 -8.16 -8.91
C ASP A 130 -14.28 -8.71 -8.53
N GLU A 131 -14.38 -9.99 -8.16
CA GLU A 131 -15.63 -10.59 -7.69
C GLU A 131 -16.13 -9.96 -6.37
N ILE A 132 -15.23 -9.59 -5.46
CA ILE A 132 -15.61 -8.89 -4.22
C ILE A 132 -16.11 -7.48 -4.55
N ALA A 133 -15.43 -6.77 -5.44
CA ALA A 133 -15.82 -5.44 -5.88
C ALA A 133 -17.20 -5.44 -6.58
N ASP A 134 -17.49 -6.49 -7.36
CA ASP A 134 -18.76 -6.65 -8.07
C ASP A 134 -19.93 -7.03 -7.13
N ASN A 135 -19.66 -7.70 -6.01
CA ASN A 135 -20.69 -8.12 -5.05
C ASN A 135 -20.95 -7.10 -3.92
N ILE A 136 -20.17 -6.02 -3.84
CA ILE A 136 -20.45 -4.92 -2.91
C ILE A 136 -21.53 -4.04 -3.55
N ASP A 137 -22.77 -4.45 -3.36
CA ASP A 137 -23.94 -3.74 -3.84
C ASP A 137 -24.29 -2.59 -2.88
N TYR A 138 -23.48 -1.52 -2.89
CA TYR A 138 -23.95 -0.19 -2.46
C TYR A 138 -23.02 0.93 -2.97
N ILE A 139 -23.61 1.79 -3.81
CA ILE A 139 -23.20 3.14 -4.23
C ILE A 139 -22.09 3.18 -5.32
N PRO A 140 -22.20 4.08 -6.34
CA PRO A 140 -21.26 4.25 -7.47
C PRO A 140 -19.78 4.51 -7.12
N THR A 141 -19.42 4.49 -5.84
CA THR A 141 -18.07 4.71 -5.31
C THR A 141 -17.23 3.42 -5.25
N ALA A 142 -17.84 2.24 -5.39
CA ALA A 142 -17.11 0.96 -5.35
C ALA A 142 -16.05 0.79 -6.46
N ARG A 143 -16.21 1.46 -7.61
CA ARG A 143 -15.18 1.49 -8.67
C ARG A 143 -13.88 2.20 -8.26
N ASN A 144 -13.92 3.04 -7.22
CA ASN A 144 -12.75 3.70 -6.65
C ASN A 144 -12.09 2.84 -5.55
N ILE A 145 -12.80 1.84 -5.01
CA ILE A 145 -12.27 0.94 -3.98
C ILE A 145 -11.20 0.02 -4.59
N SER A 146 -11.32 -0.44 -5.84
CA SER A 146 -10.24 -1.24 -6.45
C SER A 146 -8.93 -0.45 -6.55
N THR A 147 -9.01 0.86 -6.79
CA THR A 147 -7.84 1.74 -6.88
C THR A 147 -7.26 2.02 -5.49
N ASP A 148 -8.11 2.31 -4.51
CA ASP A 148 -7.70 2.60 -3.12
C ASP A 148 -7.26 1.34 -2.34
N VAL A 149 -7.82 0.16 -2.66
CA VAL A 149 -7.42 -1.15 -2.07
C VAL A 149 -6.10 -1.63 -2.67
N SER A 150 -5.84 -1.35 -3.95
CA SER A 150 -4.52 -1.55 -4.56
C SER A 150 -3.45 -0.68 -3.89
N GLU A 151 -3.79 0.59 -3.62
CA GLU A 151 -2.93 1.54 -2.88
C GLU A 151 -2.76 1.16 -1.40
N GLY A 152 -3.75 0.48 -0.78
CA GLY A 152 -3.74 0.04 0.62
C GLY A 152 -3.07 -1.31 0.89
N LEU A 153 -3.11 -2.26 -0.06
CA LEU A 153 -2.57 -3.62 0.09
C LEU A 153 -1.12 -3.78 -0.41
N GLY A 154 -0.48 -2.72 -0.90
CA GLY A 154 0.91 -2.80 -1.39
C GLY A 154 1.05 -3.64 -2.65
N ILE A 155 -0.01 -3.73 -3.47
CA ILE A 155 0.10 -4.27 -4.82
C ILE A 155 0.82 -3.22 -5.65
N VAL A 156 2.11 -3.44 -5.82
CA VAL A 156 3.04 -2.80 -6.76
C VAL A 156 2.33 -2.67 -8.13
N PRO A 157 1.80 -1.50 -8.52
CA PRO A 157 1.26 -1.29 -9.86
C PRO A 157 2.42 -1.46 -10.83
N GLU A 158 2.21 -2.15 -11.95
CA GLU A 158 3.26 -2.51 -12.91
C GLU A 158 4.18 -1.31 -13.25
N TYR A 159 5.32 -1.22 -12.55
CA TYR A 159 6.25 -0.07 -12.58
C TYR A 159 7.19 -0.08 -13.83
N ASN A 160 6.91 -0.95 -14.80
CA ASN A 160 7.87 -1.37 -15.84
C ASN A 160 7.38 -1.13 -17.27
N SER A 161 6.72 -0.01 -17.57
CA SER A 161 6.75 0.46 -18.96
C SER A 161 7.81 1.54 -19.10
N ASP A 162 8.78 1.33 -20.01
CA ASP A 162 9.86 2.27 -20.29
C ASP A 162 9.35 3.69 -20.61
N LEU A 163 8.13 3.79 -21.14
CA LEU A 163 7.43 5.05 -21.38
C LEU A 163 7.06 5.81 -20.11
N VAL A 164 6.61 5.11 -19.06
CA VAL A 164 6.30 5.73 -17.76
C VAL A 164 7.59 6.18 -17.08
N ARG A 165 8.66 5.38 -17.14
CA ARG A 165 9.99 5.79 -16.66
C ARG A 165 10.55 6.98 -17.42
N GLN A 166 10.46 7.00 -18.75
CA GLN A 166 10.98 8.11 -19.57
C GLN A 166 10.20 9.41 -19.35
N ARG A 167 8.86 9.34 -19.24
CA ARG A 167 8.02 10.51 -18.98
C ARG A 167 8.21 11.04 -17.55
N ILE A 168 8.20 10.15 -16.55
CA ILE A 168 8.55 10.52 -15.17
C ILE A 168 9.95 11.14 -15.17
N ASN A 169 10.96 10.52 -15.78
CA ASN A 169 12.31 11.09 -15.79
C ASN A 169 12.39 12.46 -16.48
N LYS A 170 11.62 12.71 -17.55
CA LYS A 170 11.63 14.01 -18.26
C LYS A 170 10.88 15.11 -17.51
N ASP A 171 9.69 14.81 -17.00
CA ASP A 171 8.82 15.80 -16.33
C ASP A 171 9.28 16.02 -14.88
N PHE A 172 9.78 14.97 -14.22
CA PHE A 172 10.45 15.08 -12.94
C PHE A 172 11.77 15.84 -13.10
N ALA A 173 12.65 15.51 -14.09
CA ALA A 173 13.90 16.24 -14.33
C ALA A 173 13.74 17.75 -14.47
N THR A 174 12.71 18.18 -15.22
CA THR A 174 12.51 19.59 -15.60
C THR A 174 11.88 20.45 -14.51
N ARG A 175 11.16 19.85 -13.54
CA ARG A 175 10.64 20.58 -12.39
C ARG A 175 11.73 20.76 -11.33
N ILE A 176 12.38 21.91 -11.33
CA ILE A 176 13.22 22.36 -10.21
C ILE A 176 12.30 22.98 -9.15
N ASP A 177 11.82 22.15 -8.22
CA ASP A 177 10.96 22.59 -7.12
C ASP A 177 11.78 23.31 -6.02
N ARG A 178 11.11 24.24 -5.31
CA ARG A 178 11.58 24.90 -4.08
C ARG A 178 12.05 23.88 -3.01
N SER A 179 11.56 22.63 -3.09
CA SER A 179 11.95 21.51 -2.23
C SER A 179 13.45 21.19 -2.26
N ILE A 180 14.11 21.35 -3.41
CA ILE A 180 15.51 20.97 -3.65
C ILE A 180 16.38 22.17 -4.05
N LYS A 181 15.92 23.40 -3.74
CA LYS A 181 16.70 24.62 -3.93
C LYS A 181 18.12 24.43 -3.35
N ASN A 182 19.14 24.58 -4.20
CA ASN A 182 20.58 24.39 -3.94
C ASN A 182 21.13 22.96 -4.05
N PHE A 183 20.38 22.00 -4.59
CA PHE A 183 20.95 20.70 -4.97
C PHE A 183 21.63 20.82 -6.33
N SER A 184 22.79 20.19 -6.51
CA SER A 184 23.37 20.00 -7.85
C SER A 184 22.49 19.07 -8.69
N GLU A 185 22.70 19.07 -10.00
CA GLU A 185 21.99 18.14 -10.91
C GLU A 185 22.23 16.68 -10.49
N ASN A 186 23.46 16.33 -10.15
CA ASN A 186 23.82 14.99 -9.66
C ASN A 186 23.11 14.65 -8.34
N GLN A 187 23.02 15.60 -7.41
CA GLN A 187 22.30 15.41 -6.14
C GLN A 187 20.80 15.23 -6.37
N THR A 188 20.24 16.01 -7.29
CA THR A 188 18.83 15.91 -7.69
C THR A 188 18.54 14.53 -8.30
N THR A 189 19.32 14.10 -9.28
CA THR A 189 19.20 12.77 -9.88
C THR A 189 19.35 11.66 -8.84
N ARG A 190 20.31 11.77 -7.93
CA ARG A 190 20.50 10.82 -6.84
C ARG A 190 19.26 10.73 -5.93
N LEU A 191 18.73 11.87 -5.51
CA LEU A 191 17.53 11.95 -4.67
C LEU A 191 16.33 11.28 -5.36
N ARG A 192 16.14 11.53 -6.64
CA ARG A 192 15.05 10.99 -7.45
C ARG A 192 15.14 9.47 -7.59
N ASN A 193 16.35 8.94 -7.79
CA ASN A 193 16.61 7.50 -7.77
C ASN A 193 16.29 6.85 -6.41
N LEU A 194 16.56 7.55 -5.29
CA LEU A 194 16.20 7.05 -3.95
C LEU A 194 14.69 7.00 -3.75
N VAL A 195 13.96 7.98 -4.28
CA VAL A 195 12.49 8.03 -4.23
C VAL A 195 11.88 6.92 -5.10
N GLU A 196 12.39 6.69 -6.31
CA GLU A 196 11.95 5.59 -7.16
C GLU A 196 12.18 4.23 -6.49
N LYS A 197 13.35 4.02 -5.87
CA LYS A 197 13.63 2.81 -5.08
C LYS A 197 12.67 2.62 -3.93
N MET A 198 12.26 3.71 -3.28
CA MET A 198 11.26 3.66 -2.21
C MET A 198 9.88 3.29 -2.75
N ALA A 199 9.47 3.88 -3.87
CA ALA A 199 8.20 3.59 -4.51
C ALA A 199 8.10 2.14 -5.02
N THR A 200 9.20 1.58 -5.53
CA THR A 200 9.28 0.17 -5.98
C THR A 200 9.50 -0.83 -4.84
N GLY A 201 9.47 -0.39 -3.58
CA GLY A 201 9.58 -1.25 -2.40
C GLY A 201 11.01 -1.67 -2.02
N SER A 202 12.03 -1.21 -2.76
CA SER A 202 13.44 -1.50 -2.47
C SER A 202 14.02 -0.64 -1.33
N LEU A 203 13.28 0.34 -0.81
CA LEU A 203 13.70 1.23 0.28
C LEU A 203 12.49 1.63 1.16
N ASP A 204 12.64 1.61 2.49
CA ASP A 204 11.59 2.08 3.42
C ASP A 204 11.62 3.62 3.56
N ARG A 205 10.46 4.25 3.84
CA ARG A 205 10.29 5.68 4.10
C ARG A 205 11.15 6.20 5.26
N ARG A 206 11.46 5.37 6.27
CA ARG A 206 12.42 5.76 7.33
C ARG A 206 13.85 5.83 6.79
N HIS A 207 14.26 4.83 6.03
CA HIS A 207 15.58 4.78 5.39
C HIS A 207 15.75 5.91 4.38
N LEU A 208 14.76 6.20 3.53
CA LEU A 208 14.81 7.34 2.60
C LEU A 208 15.11 8.66 3.33
N ARG A 209 14.45 8.94 4.46
CA ARG A 209 14.71 10.16 5.25
C ARG A 209 16.12 10.20 5.82
N GLN A 210 16.60 9.07 6.33
CA GLN A 210 17.94 8.96 6.89
C GLN A 210 19.00 9.13 5.80
N THR A 211 18.84 8.46 4.66
CA THR A 211 19.72 8.60 3.50
C THR A 211 19.74 10.03 2.98
N ILE A 212 18.59 10.72 2.90
CA ILE A 212 18.56 12.13 2.48
C ILE A 212 19.31 13.02 3.48
N GLN A 213 19.15 12.79 4.78
CA GLN A 213 19.85 13.53 5.81
C GLN A 213 21.37 13.34 5.69
N ASP A 214 21.82 12.10 5.57
CA ASP A 214 23.23 11.73 5.60
C ASP A 214 23.95 12.05 4.29
N GLU A 215 23.37 11.72 3.13
CA GLU A 215 24.00 11.92 1.81
C GLU A 215 24.02 13.40 1.39
N PHE A 216 23.00 14.18 1.75
CA PHE A 216 22.88 15.59 1.32
C PHE A 216 23.24 16.59 2.43
N ASN A 217 23.66 16.11 3.61
CA ASN A 217 24.04 16.94 4.76
C ASN A 217 22.99 18.02 5.10
N VAL A 218 21.71 17.64 5.10
CA VAL A 218 20.60 18.54 5.43
C VAL A 218 20.05 18.23 6.82
N SER A 219 19.43 19.22 7.47
CA SER A 219 18.81 18.99 8.79
C SER A 219 17.72 17.90 8.72
N LYS A 220 17.47 17.19 9.83
CA LYS A 220 16.40 16.18 9.94
C LYS A 220 15.04 16.70 9.48
N THR A 221 14.72 17.96 9.80
CA THR A 221 13.47 18.63 9.38
C THR A 221 13.44 18.83 7.87
N ARG A 222 14.55 19.27 7.26
CA ARG A 222 14.68 19.44 5.82
C ARG A 222 14.63 18.09 5.10
N ALA A 223 15.30 17.06 5.60
CA ALA A 223 15.25 15.71 5.04
C ALA A 223 13.81 15.14 5.05
N LYS A 224 13.07 15.32 6.15
CA LYS A 224 11.66 14.91 6.25
C LYS A 224 10.78 15.66 5.23
N PHE A 225 11.01 16.96 5.06
CA PHE A 225 10.30 17.75 4.08
C PHE A 225 10.60 17.28 2.65
N ILE A 226 11.87 17.17 2.27
CA ILE A 226 12.31 16.70 0.96
C ILE A 226 11.73 15.32 0.65
N ALA A 227 11.88 14.35 1.57
CA ALA A 227 11.37 13.00 1.37
C ALA A 227 9.87 12.99 1.07
N ARG A 228 9.08 13.74 1.85
CA ARG A 228 7.64 13.86 1.64
C ARG A 228 7.33 14.53 0.30
N GLN A 229 8.04 15.59 -0.04
CA GLN A 229 7.78 16.37 -1.24
C GLN A 229 8.07 15.58 -2.50
N GLU A 230 9.26 15.02 -2.62
CA GLU A 230 9.64 14.25 -3.80
C GLU A 230 8.80 12.98 -3.95
N THR A 231 8.40 12.36 -2.83
CA THR A 231 7.48 11.22 -2.86
C THR A 231 6.11 11.62 -3.42
N ASN A 232 5.53 12.73 -2.93
CA ASN A 232 4.25 13.21 -3.43
C ASN A 232 4.32 13.58 -4.91
N LEU A 233 5.40 14.25 -5.33
CA LEU A 233 5.63 14.62 -6.71
C LEU A 233 5.73 13.37 -7.60
N PHE A 234 6.54 12.39 -7.20
CA PHE A 234 6.71 11.12 -7.92
C PHE A 234 5.37 10.41 -8.15
N PHE A 235 4.56 10.24 -7.09
CA PHE A 235 3.26 9.56 -7.22
C PHE A 235 2.22 10.36 -8.01
N SER A 236 2.29 11.70 -7.97
CA SER A 236 1.39 12.56 -8.75
C SER A 236 1.71 12.45 -10.24
N GLU A 237 2.99 12.56 -10.61
CA GLU A 237 3.47 12.39 -11.99
C GLU A 237 3.21 10.97 -12.51
N GLN A 238 3.40 9.95 -11.67
CA GLN A 238 3.05 8.57 -12.03
C GLN A 238 1.56 8.42 -12.35
N ARG A 239 0.70 9.02 -11.53
CA ARG A 239 -0.75 8.96 -11.71
C ARG A 239 -1.18 9.68 -12.99
N ASP A 240 -0.63 10.87 -13.24
CA ASP A 240 -0.84 11.62 -14.47
C ASP A 240 -0.40 10.81 -15.71
N ALA A 241 0.77 10.18 -15.64
CA ALA A 241 1.30 9.35 -16.71
C ALA A 241 0.41 8.11 -16.98
N GLN A 242 -0.07 7.44 -15.93
CA GLN A 242 -1.00 6.31 -16.05
C GLN A 242 -2.35 6.75 -16.64
N ALA A 243 -2.90 7.88 -16.19
CA ALA A 243 -4.13 8.43 -16.73
C ALA A 243 -3.98 8.70 -18.24
N GLN A 244 -2.92 9.37 -18.66
CA GLN A 244 -2.62 9.63 -20.06
C GLN A 244 -2.44 8.32 -20.87
N LYS A 245 -1.77 7.31 -20.31
CA LYS A 245 -1.63 5.98 -20.95
C LYS A 245 -2.98 5.30 -21.15
N SER A 246 -3.91 5.48 -20.22
CA SER A 246 -5.30 5.00 -20.32
C SER A 246 -6.21 5.88 -21.20
N GLY A 247 -5.65 6.87 -21.90
CA GLY A 247 -6.40 7.79 -22.78
C GLY A 247 -7.13 8.91 -22.04
N ARG A 248 -7.03 8.99 -20.72
CA ARG A 248 -7.68 10.03 -19.91
C ARG A 248 -6.88 11.32 -19.99
N LYS A 249 -7.56 12.40 -20.38
CA LYS A 249 -6.95 13.74 -20.55
C LYS A 249 -7.38 14.74 -19.49
N TYR A 250 -8.53 14.48 -18.87
CA TYR A 250 -9.21 15.43 -18.01
C TYR A 250 -9.36 14.90 -16.60
N TYR A 251 -9.41 15.81 -15.63
CA TYR A 251 -9.63 15.48 -14.24
C TYR A 251 -10.44 16.54 -13.51
N LEU A 252 -11.07 16.14 -12.41
CA LEU A 252 -11.59 17.04 -11.39
C LEU A 252 -10.55 17.25 -10.30
N TRP A 253 -10.34 18.50 -9.93
CA TRP A 253 -9.48 18.83 -8.78
C TRP A 253 -10.22 18.48 -7.50
N LYS A 254 -9.58 17.66 -6.65
CA LYS A 254 -10.06 17.34 -5.29
C LYS A 254 -9.12 17.94 -4.28
N ALA A 255 -9.57 18.99 -3.61
CA ALA A 255 -8.90 19.54 -2.46
C ALA A 255 -9.02 18.58 -1.26
N THR A 256 -8.06 18.61 -0.34
CA THR A 256 -8.20 17.83 0.90
C THR A 256 -9.21 18.52 1.82
N ASP A 257 -10.32 17.84 2.10
CA ASP A 257 -11.45 18.35 2.91
C ASP A 257 -11.14 18.44 4.40
N PHE A 258 -10.16 17.66 4.84
CA PHE A 258 -9.91 17.40 6.25
C PHE A 258 -8.92 18.37 6.92
N SER A 259 -8.60 19.53 6.32
CA SER A 259 -7.72 20.48 7.01
C SER A 259 -7.88 21.95 6.61
N ASP A 260 -7.80 22.81 7.62
CA ASP A 260 -7.38 24.22 7.57
C ASP A 260 -6.05 24.44 6.82
N ARG A 261 -5.25 23.38 6.64
CA ARG A 261 -3.95 23.37 5.95
C ARG A 261 -4.05 23.38 4.43
N THR A 262 -5.22 23.12 3.85
CA THR A 262 -5.42 23.27 2.41
C THR A 262 -5.55 24.74 2.06
N ARG A 263 -4.76 25.19 1.11
CA ARG A 263 -4.64 26.61 0.74
C ARG A 263 -5.93 27.13 0.13
N ALA A 264 -6.26 28.39 0.38
CA ALA A 264 -7.50 29.02 -0.10
C ALA A 264 -7.67 28.88 -1.62
N PHE A 265 -6.61 29.11 -2.39
CA PHE A 265 -6.65 28.94 -3.84
C PHE A 265 -6.92 27.49 -4.27
N HIS A 266 -6.29 26.50 -3.62
CA HIS A 266 -6.54 25.08 -3.93
C HIS A 266 -7.96 24.63 -3.54
N LYS A 267 -8.56 25.24 -2.51
CA LYS A 267 -9.97 25.06 -2.18
C LYS A 267 -10.88 25.66 -3.25
N ALA A 268 -10.50 26.79 -3.83
CA ALA A 268 -11.22 27.42 -4.93
C ALA A 268 -11.14 26.60 -6.23
N LEU A 269 -10.05 25.86 -6.45
CA LEU A 269 -9.94 24.92 -7.57
C LEU A 269 -10.78 23.66 -7.41
N ASP A 270 -11.15 23.28 -6.17
CA ASP A 270 -11.96 22.08 -5.91
C ASP A 270 -13.19 22.05 -6.81
N SER A 271 -13.39 20.94 -7.50
CA SER A 271 -14.47 20.79 -8.48
C SER A 271 -15.86 21.09 -7.94
N ARG A 272 -16.13 20.87 -6.64
CA ARG A 272 -17.41 21.24 -6.00
C ARG A 272 -17.59 22.75 -5.88
N ALA A 273 -16.49 23.51 -5.81
CA ALA A 273 -16.49 24.96 -5.76
C ALA A 273 -16.38 25.57 -7.17
N SER A 274 -15.40 25.14 -7.96
CA SER A 274 -15.05 25.73 -9.26
C SER A 274 -16.03 25.35 -10.38
N HIS A 275 -16.67 24.18 -10.30
CA HIS A 275 -17.38 23.58 -11.43
C HIS A 275 -16.50 23.49 -12.69
N GLN A 276 -15.21 23.23 -12.50
CA GLN A 276 -14.22 23.14 -13.58
C GLN A 276 -13.70 21.72 -13.76
N ILE A 277 -13.42 21.39 -15.01
CA ILE A 277 -12.68 20.20 -15.46
C ILE A 277 -11.33 20.69 -15.96
N TYR A 278 -10.24 20.09 -15.51
CA TYR A 278 -8.88 20.50 -15.85
C TYR A 278 -8.22 19.51 -16.81
N ASP A 279 -7.36 20.01 -17.69
CA ASP A 279 -6.52 19.20 -18.60
C ASP A 279 -5.18 18.89 -17.91
N ILE A 280 -4.75 17.63 -17.95
CA ILE A 280 -3.46 17.18 -17.38
C ILE A 280 -2.28 17.97 -17.95
N THR A 281 -2.34 18.32 -19.24
CA THR A 281 -1.28 19.01 -19.98
C THR A 281 -1.36 20.53 -19.90
N ASN A 282 -2.50 21.06 -19.43
CA ASN A 282 -2.70 22.49 -19.22
C ASN A 282 -3.32 22.74 -17.83
N PRO A 283 -2.56 22.50 -16.74
CA PRO A 283 -3.05 22.67 -15.38
C PRO A 283 -3.48 24.11 -15.08
N PRO A 284 -4.25 24.36 -14.00
CA PRO A 284 -4.49 25.73 -13.54
C PRO A 284 -3.19 26.40 -13.05
N LEU A 285 -3.16 27.73 -13.17
CA LEU A 285 -2.08 28.56 -12.62
C LEU A 285 -2.19 28.58 -11.09
N ASP A 286 -1.16 28.16 -10.38
CA ASP A 286 -1.07 28.29 -8.94
C ASP A 286 -0.63 29.71 -8.55
N THR A 287 -1.50 30.44 -7.84
CA THR A 287 -1.26 31.84 -7.46
C THR A 287 -0.11 32.01 -6.47
N ILE A 288 0.42 30.92 -5.89
CA ILE A 288 1.48 30.95 -4.88
C ILE A 288 2.85 31.22 -5.48
N ASP A 289 3.13 30.59 -6.61
CA ASP A 289 4.42 30.66 -7.30
C ASP A 289 4.27 31.12 -8.76
N GLY A 290 3.04 31.35 -9.23
CA GLY A 290 2.76 31.78 -10.59
C GLY A 290 3.07 30.70 -11.61
N GLN A 291 3.05 29.42 -11.23
CA GLN A 291 3.34 28.30 -12.11
C GLN A 291 2.13 27.37 -12.25
N HIS A 292 2.06 26.67 -13.37
CA HIS A 292 0.99 25.70 -13.62
C HIS A 292 1.32 24.37 -12.94
N HIS A 293 0.42 23.93 -12.06
CA HIS A 293 0.62 22.72 -11.26
C HIS A 293 -0.61 21.83 -11.29
N ASN A 294 -0.37 20.52 -11.45
CA ASN A 294 -1.40 19.51 -11.21
C ASN A 294 -1.53 19.27 -9.69
N PRO A 295 -2.63 18.64 -9.24
CA PRO A 295 -2.77 18.23 -7.85
C PRO A 295 -1.56 17.41 -7.39
N GLY A 296 -1.00 17.74 -6.22
CA GLY A 296 0.13 17.03 -5.64
C GLY A 296 1.52 17.42 -6.16
N THR A 297 1.63 18.25 -7.21
CA THR A 297 2.94 18.63 -7.79
C THR A 297 3.58 19.86 -7.13
N ASN A 298 2.79 20.75 -6.51
CA ASN A 298 3.34 21.89 -5.78
C ASN A 298 3.81 21.49 -4.37
N TYR A 299 4.74 22.26 -3.79
CA TYR A 299 5.28 22.01 -2.45
C TYR A 299 4.15 21.86 -1.42
N ASN A 300 4.28 20.89 -0.52
CA ASN A 300 3.33 20.50 0.52
C ASN A 300 1.86 20.34 0.04
N CYS A 301 1.63 20.15 -1.27
CA CYS A 301 0.32 19.91 -1.82
C CYS A 301 -0.18 18.51 -1.39
N ARG A 302 -1.45 18.45 -1.02
CA ARG A 302 -2.16 17.22 -0.62
C ARG A 302 -3.40 16.97 -1.48
N CYS A 303 -3.63 17.84 -2.47
CA CYS A 303 -4.73 17.73 -3.42
C CYS A 303 -4.51 16.49 -4.30
N SER A 304 -5.60 15.97 -4.85
CA SER A 304 -5.59 14.80 -5.74
C SER A 304 -6.42 15.06 -6.99
N ALA A 305 -6.09 14.37 -8.07
CA ALA A 305 -6.86 14.38 -9.31
C ALA A 305 -7.82 13.18 -9.34
N ILE A 306 -9.09 13.44 -9.71
CA ILE A 306 -10.05 12.40 -10.08
C ILE A 306 -10.14 12.42 -11.61
N PHE A 307 -9.49 11.46 -12.27
CA PHE A 307 -9.46 11.41 -13.73
C PHE A 307 -10.79 10.96 -14.31
N LEU A 308 -11.17 11.58 -15.41
CA LEU A 308 -12.41 11.34 -16.11
C LEU A 308 -12.14 10.59 -17.43
N ASN A 309 -13.02 9.65 -17.76
CA ASN A 309 -13.17 9.13 -19.12
C ASN A 309 -14.05 10.06 -19.96
N ASP A 310 -14.09 9.83 -21.28
CA ASP A 310 -14.81 10.72 -22.21
C ASP A 310 -16.31 10.84 -21.88
N GLY A 311 -16.96 9.74 -21.48
CA GLY A 311 -18.38 9.76 -21.09
C GLY A 311 -18.64 10.54 -19.80
N GLU A 312 -17.74 10.43 -18.82
CA GLU A 312 -17.80 11.22 -17.57
C GLU A 312 -17.61 12.71 -17.87
N VAL A 313 -16.68 13.07 -18.76
CA VAL A 313 -16.49 14.46 -19.18
C VAL A 313 -17.78 15.03 -19.76
N GLU A 314 -18.42 14.31 -20.69
CA GLU A 314 -19.70 14.71 -21.26
C GLU A 314 -20.81 14.88 -20.21
N GLU A 315 -20.88 13.98 -19.22
CA GLU A 315 -21.83 14.08 -18.13
C GLU A 315 -21.62 15.35 -17.30
N TYR A 316 -20.38 15.64 -16.90
CA TYR A 316 -20.08 16.86 -16.15
C TYR A 316 -20.36 18.12 -16.96
N LEU A 317 -20.08 18.13 -18.27
CA LEU A 317 -20.44 19.24 -19.16
C LEU A 317 -21.96 19.45 -19.21
N LYS A 318 -22.77 18.38 -19.30
CA LYS A 318 -24.24 18.47 -19.24
C LYS A 318 -24.73 19.01 -17.89
N ARG A 319 -23.99 18.74 -16.80
CA ARG A 319 -24.24 19.28 -15.46
C ARG A 319 -23.78 20.72 -15.28
N GLY A 320 -23.27 21.37 -16.34
CA GLY A 320 -22.87 22.77 -16.35
C GLY A 320 -21.41 23.03 -15.96
N TYR A 321 -20.59 21.98 -15.83
CA TYR A 321 -19.15 22.16 -15.64
C TYR A 321 -18.51 22.70 -16.92
N LYS A 322 -17.35 23.35 -16.77
CA LYS A 322 -16.59 23.90 -17.90
C LYS A 322 -15.18 23.34 -17.92
N ILE A 323 -14.67 23.04 -19.11
CA ILE A 323 -13.24 22.77 -19.27
C ILE A 323 -12.48 24.07 -19.03
N ALA A 324 -11.64 24.08 -18.00
CA ALA A 324 -10.74 25.17 -17.70
C ALA A 324 -9.58 25.12 -18.68
N PHE A 325 -9.54 26.08 -19.60
CA PHE A 325 -8.36 26.31 -20.41
C PHE A 325 -7.43 27.24 -19.63
N GLY A 326 -6.25 26.75 -19.22
CA GLY A 326 -5.15 27.65 -18.87
C GLY A 326 -4.84 28.57 -20.07
N PRO A 327 -4.45 29.84 -19.86
CA PRO A 327 -4.12 30.74 -20.96
C PRO A 327 -3.11 30.04 -21.88
N LYS A 328 -3.46 29.93 -23.18
CA LYS A 328 -2.54 29.40 -24.18
C LYS A 328 -1.27 30.25 -24.12
N THR A 329 -0.18 29.69 -23.60
CA THR A 329 1.13 30.30 -23.81
C THR A 329 1.39 30.20 -25.31
N THR A 330 1.16 31.30 -26.03
CA THR A 330 1.70 31.44 -27.38
C THR A 330 3.20 31.21 -27.28
N PRO A 331 3.79 30.32 -28.09
CA PRO A 331 5.23 30.21 -28.14
C PRO A 331 5.76 31.59 -28.53
N LYS A 332 6.65 32.15 -27.70
CA LYS A 332 7.41 33.34 -28.07
C LYS A 332 8.15 32.99 -29.37
N LYS A 333 7.80 33.71 -30.44
CA LYS A 333 8.51 33.67 -31.72
C LYS A 333 9.93 34.21 -31.56
#